data_AF-A0A2N1MX37-F1
#
_entry.id   AF-A0A2N1MX37-F1
#
_cell.length_a   1.000
_cell.length_b   1.000
_cell.length_c   1.000
_cell.angle_alpha   90.00
_cell.angle_beta   90.00
_cell.angle_gamma   90.00
#
_symmetry.space_group_name_H-M   'P 1'
#
loop_
_entity.id
_entity.type
_entity.pdbx_description
1 polymer ?
#
loop_
_entity_poly.entity_id
_entity_poly.type
_entity_poly.pdbx_seq_one_letter_code
_entity_poly.pdbx_strand_id
1 'polypeptide(L)'
;MPYKDLLLLTGAYEINIEELEELEKIKNSEKNAKVDQKEILVNDLLDKLIKQSNNEYHDVFFIFDEEQEKIGANRYVLSAASSYFKRMFYSGLSESSRDEIEVSIKGIHPDIFWILLRWLYGQSFEDAVKS
;
A
#
# COMPACT_ATOMS: atom_id res chain seq x y z
N MET A 1 13.16 -13.90 -26.89
CA MET A 1 13.93 -13.29 -25.80
C MET A 1 14.19 -14.38 -24.76
N PRO A 2 15.45 -14.80 -24.56
CA PRO A 2 15.81 -15.73 -23.49
C PRO A 2 15.37 -15.18 -22.12
N TYR A 3 14.87 -16.05 -21.23
CA TYR A 3 14.37 -15.66 -19.90
C TYR A 3 15.43 -14.94 -19.04
N LYS A 4 16.72 -15.26 -19.21
CA LYS A 4 17.82 -14.60 -18.50
C LYS A 4 17.90 -13.11 -18.83
N ASP A 5 17.66 -12.73 -20.08
CA ASP A 5 17.68 -11.33 -20.51
C ASP A 5 16.49 -10.54 -19.95
N LEU A 6 15.34 -11.21 -19.77
CA LEU A 6 14.17 -10.61 -19.13
C LEU A 6 14.44 -10.33 -17.64
N LEU A 7 15.05 -11.28 -16.94
CA LEU A 7 15.41 -11.10 -15.52
C LEU A 7 16.34 -9.89 -15.33
N LEU A 8 17.42 -9.82 -16.12
CA LEU A 8 18.36 -8.70 -16.07
C LEU A 8 17.68 -7.37 -16.42
N LEU A 9 16.82 -7.35 -17.45
CA LEU A 9 16.06 -6.15 -17.83
C LEU A 9 15.14 -5.65 -16.70
N THR A 10 14.57 -6.55 -15.92
CA THR A 10 13.72 -6.21 -14.76
C THR A 10 14.49 -5.89 -13.48
N GLY A 11 15.83 -5.75 -13.56
CA GLY A 11 16.67 -5.35 -12.44
C GLY A 11 17.20 -6.51 -11.59
N ALA A 12 17.03 -7.77 -12.01
CA ALA A 12 17.73 -8.88 -11.37
C ALA A 12 19.23 -8.82 -11.72
N TYR A 13 20.05 -9.38 -10.85
CA TYR A 13 21.46 -9.64 -11.12
C TYR A 13 21.81 -11.06 -10.73
N GLU A 14 22.85 -11.60 -11.37
CA GLU A 14 23.32 -12.96 -11.11
C GLU A 14 24.15 -12.95 -9.83
N ILE A 15 23.66 -13.64 -8.80
CA ILE A 15 24.35 -13.77 -7.51
C ILE A 15 25.34 -14.93 -7.64
N ASN A 16 26.60 -14.71 -7.24
CA ASN A 16 27.61 -15.76 -7.24
C ASN A 16 27.53 -16.61 -5.95
N ILE A 17 28.24 -17.74 -5.92
CA ILE A 17 28.20 -18.68 -4.78
C ILE A 17 28.73 -18.02 -3.49
N GLU A 18 29.74 -17.17 -3.58
CA GLU A 18 30.35 -16.50 -2.43
C GLU A 18 29.37 -15.48 -1.80
N GLU A 19 28.67 -14.71 -2.64
CA GLU A 19 27.60 -13.80 -2.24
C GLU A 19 26.40 -14.56 -1.65
N LEU A 20 26.05 -15.73 -2.20
CA LEU A 20 25.01 -16.59 -1.63
C LEU A 20 25.39 -17.05 -0.21
N GLU A 21 26.63 -17.48 0.00
CA GLU A 21 27.13 -17.90 1.31
C GLU A 21 27.17 -16.74 2.33
N GLU A 22 27.52 -15.53 1.89
CA GLU A 22 27.45 -14.32 2.73
C GLU A 22 26.01 -13.96 3.11
N LEU A 23 25.07 -14.02 2.15
CA LEU A 23 23.64 -13.79 2.41
C LEU A 23 23.05 -14.85 3.36
N GLU A 24 23.50 -16.10 3.28
CA GLU A 24 23.10 -17.15 4.22
C GLU A 24 23.63 -16.90 5.65
N LYS A 25 24.84 -16.36 5.80
CA LYS A 25 25.38 -15.94 7.11
C LYS A 25 24.58 -14.78 7.70
N ILE A 26 24.22 -13.79 6.88
CA ILE A 26 23.36 -12.66 7.28
C ILE A 26 21.98 -13.18 7.75
N LYS A 27 21.32 -14.03 6.96
CA LYS A 27 20.04 -14.66 7.33
C LYS A 27 20.12 -15.47 8.63
N ASN A 28 21.24 -16.15 8.88
CA ASN A 28 21.42 -16.92 10.12
C ASN A 28 21.68 -16.03 11.34
N SER A 29 22.23 -14.82 11.17
CA SER A 29 22.33 -13.82 12.24
C SER A 29 20.98 -13.13 12.53
N GLU A 30 20.13 -12.98 11.51
CA GLU A 30 18.76 -12.45 11.61
C GLU A 30 17.71 -13.47 12.08
N LYS A 31 18.07 -14.76 12.11
CA LYS A 31 17.19 -15.90 12.48
C LYS A 31 16.57 -15.81 13.89
N ASN A 32 17.01 -14.85 14.71
CA ASN A 32 16.42 -14.55 16.01
C ASN A 32 15.24 -13.56 15.97
N ALA A 33 14.96 -12.94 14.83
CA ALA A 33 13.71 -12.23 14.55
C ALA A 33 12.98 -13.02 13.47
N LYS A 34 11.91 -13.72 13.84
CA LYS A 34 11.04 -14.37 12.86
C LYS A 34 10.32 -13.26 12.10
N VAL A 35 10.93 -12.79 11.02
CA VAL A 35 10.40 -11.73 10.17
C VAL A 35 9.13 -12.26 9.47
N ASP A 36 7.95 -11.86 9.95
CA ASP A 36 6.69 -12.20 9.30
C ASP A 36 6.50 -11.30 8.08
N GLN A 37 6.61 -11.88 6.88
CA GLN A 37 6.44 -11.16 5.63
C GLN A 37 5.07 -10.47 5.53
N LYS A 38 4.03 -11.03 6.16
CA LYS A 38 2.71 -10.41 6.25
C LYS A 38 2.79 -9.09 7.01
N GLU A 39 3.47 -9.09 8.15
CA GLU A 39 3.62 -7.91 9.01
C GLU A 39 4.44 -6.83 8.32
N ILE A 40 5.54 -7.20 7.64
CA ILE A 40 6.31 -6.24 6.82
C ILE A 40 5.40 -5.58 5.78
N LEU A 41 4.66 -6.38 5.01
CA LEU A 41 3.82 -5.86 3.93
C LEU A 41 2.76 -4.90 4.47
N VAL A 42 2.06 -5.29 5.53
CA VAL A 42 1.01 -4.46 6.15
C VAL A 42 1.60 -3.16 6.70
N ASN A 43 2.73 -3.24 7.42
CA ASN A 43 3.38 -2.06 7.98
C ASN A 43 3.89 -1.12 6.89
N ASP A 44 4.50 -1.64 5.82
CA ASP A 44 4.98 -0.82 4.70
C ASP A 44 3.84 -0.12 3.93
N LEU A 45 2.72 -0.81 3.71
CA LEU A 45 1.52 -0.21 3.11
C LEU A 45 0.95 0.90 3.99
N LEU A 46 0.86 0.67 5.31
CA LEU A 46 0.39 1.66 6.27
C LEU A 46 1.32 2.88 6.35
N ASP A 47 2.63 2.65 6.35
CA ASP A 47 3.64 3.72 6.37
C ASP A 47 3.55 4.61 5.12
N LYS A 48 3.36 3.99 3.95
CA LYS A 48 3.16 4.71 2.68
C LYS A 48 1.89 5.55 2.70
N LEU A 49 0.79 4.98 3.22
CA LEU A 49 -0.45 5.72 3.45
C LEU A 49 -0.19 6.91 4.39
N ILE A 50 0.47 6.75 5.53
CA ILE A 50 0.63 7.84 6.50
C ILE A 50 1.56 8.93 6.00
N LYS A 51 2.69 8.56 5.37
CA LYS A 51 3.71 9.53 4.94
C LYS A 51 3.20 10.46 3.85
N GLN A 52 2.30 9.99 2.99
CA GLN A 52 1.81 10.71 1.80
C GLN A 52 2.93 11.27 0.89
N SER A 53 4.20 10.91 1.13
CA SER A 53 5.38 11.60 0.57
C SER A 53 5.79 11.08 -0.79
N ASN A 54 4.96 10.25 -1.42
CA ASN A 54 5.18 9.73 -2.76
C ASN A 54 3.84 9.28 -3.36
N ASN A 55 3.20 10.18 -4.09
CA ASN A 55 1.90 9.95 -4.73
C ASN A 55 1.97 8.98 -5.91
N GLU A 56 3.16 8.53 -6.34
CA GLU A 56 3.32 7.62 -7.48
C GLU A 56 2.64 6.26 -7.31
N TYR A 57 2.38 5.84 -6.06
CA TYR A 57 1.69 4.59 -5.76
C TYR A 57 0.18 4.78 -5.55
N HIS A 58 -0.29 6.02 -5.37
CA HIS A 58 -1.69 6.30 -5.09
C HIS A 58 -2.49 6.40 -6.39
N ASP A 59 -3.51 5.56 -6.54
CA ASP A 59 -4.40 5.50 -7.69
C ASP A 59 -5.83 5.95 -7.36
N VAL A 60 -6.06 6.37 -6.11
CA VAL A 60 -7.28 7.03 -5.65
C VAL A 60 -6.95 8.16 -4.70
N PHE A 61 -7.68 9.27 -4.85
CA PHE A 61 -7.58 10.42 -3.97
C PHE A 61 -8.96 10.83 -3.44
N PHE A 62 -9.04 11.04 -2.13
CA PHE A 62 -10.24 11.52 -1.45
C PHE A 62 -10.11 13.02 -1.23
N ILE A 63 -11.09 13.79 -1.70
CA ILE A 63 -11.12 15.25 -1.62
C ILE A 63 -12.24 15.66 -0.67
N PHE A 64 -11.91 16.44 0.36
CA PHE A 64 -12.85 16.85 1.40
C PHE A 64 -13.36 18.27 1.14
N ASP A 65 -14.68 18.40 1.03
CA ASP A 65 -15.32 19.67 0.64
C ASP A 65 -15.11 20.80 1.66
N GLU A 66 -14.88 20.47 2.94
CA GLU A 66 -14.81 21.45 4.03
C GLU A 66 -13.40 22.03 4.26
N GLU A 67 -12.34 21.27 3.97
CA GLU A 67 -10.96 21.65 4.36
C GLU A 67 -9.96 21.70 3.19
N GLN A 68 -10.39 21.42 1.96
CA GLN A 68 -9.51 21.21 0.79
C GLN A 68 -8.38 20.19 1.04
N GLU A 69 -8.55 19.30 2.02
CA GLU A 69 -7.62 18.20 2.26
C GLU A 69 -7.77 17.16 1.15
N LYS A 70 -6.63 16.58 0.74
CA LYS A 70 -6.54 15.50 -0.24
C LYS A 70 -5.76 14.34 0.38
N ILE A 71 -6.38 13.18 0.46
CA ILE A 71 -5.74 11.95 0.96
C ILE A 71 -5.58 10.97 -0.21
N GLY A 72 -4.34 10.62 -0.56
CA GLY A 72 -4.06 9.57 -1.53
C GLY A 72 -4.04 8.18 -0.89
N ALA A 73 -4.52 7.17 -1.62
CA ALA A 73 -4.55 5.78 -1.19
C ALA A 73 -4.49 4.80 -2.39
N ASN A 74 -4.62 3.50 -2.13
CA ASN A 74 -4.54 2.43 -3.13
C ASN A 74 -5.89 1.70 -3.26
N ARG A 75 -6.48 1.70 -4.47
CA ARG A 75 -7.74 1.02 -4.79
C ARG A 75 -7.70 -0.46 -4.48
N TYR A 76 -6.58 -1.11 -4.80
CA TYR A 76 -6.44 -2.56 -4.58
C TYR A 76 -6.47 -2.92 -3.10
N VAL A 77 -5.72 -2.18 -2.26
CA VAL A 77 -5.70 -2.38 -0.79
C VAL A 77 -7.09 -2.19 -0.21
N LEU A 78 -7.74 -1.07 -0.54
CA LEU A 78 -9.09 -0.76 -0.06
C LEU A 78 -10.14 -1.77 -0.55
N SER A 79 -10.00 -2.28 -1.78
CA SER A 79 -10.90 -3.31 -2.34
C SER A 79 -10.72 -4.68 -1.69
N ALA A 80 -9.48 -5.01 -1.30
CA ALA A 80 -9.19 -6.24 -0.56
C ALA A 80 -9.78 -6.18 0.85
N ALA A 81 -9.72 -5.01 1.50
CA ALA A 81 -10.24 -4.80 2.84
C ALA A 81 -11.76 -4.54 2.90
N SER A 82 -12.39 -4.05 1.82
CA SER A 82 -13.79 -3.61 1.83
C SER A 82 -14.55 -3.88 0.54
N SER A 83 -15.66 -4.61 0.68
CA SER A 83 -16.59 -4.87 -0.44
C SER A 83 -17.27 -3.60 -0.98
N TYR A 84 -17.36 -2.53 -0.16
CA TYR A 84 -17.87 -1.23 -0.59
C TYR A 84 -16.89 -0.59 -1.59
N PHE A 85 -15.62 -0.46 -1.19
CA PHE A 85 -14.58 0.11 -2.06
C PHE A 85 -14.37 -0.73 -3.32
N LYS A 86 -14.42 -2.07 -3.20
CA LYS A 86 -14.37 -2.97 -4.36
C LYS A 86 -15.49 -2.66 -5.36
N ARG A 87 -16.73 -2.48 -4.91
CA ARG A 87 -17.85 -2.12 -5.79
C ARG A 87 -17.67 -0.72 -6.37
N MET A 88 -17.27 0.25 -5.55
CA MET A 88 -17.05 1.64 -5.99
C MET A 88 -16.03 1.70 -7.14
N PHE A 89 -14.91 0.98 -7.01
CA PHE A 89 -13.83 1.04 -8.01
C PHE A 89 -14.02 0.12 -9.22
N TYR A 90 -14.78 -0.97 -9.10
CA TYR A 90 -14.84 -2.02 -10.14
C TYR A 90 -16.25 -2.41 -10.61
N SER A 91 -17.30 -1.66 -10.25
CA SER A 91 -18.68 -1.95 -10.70
C SER A 91 -19.02 -1.49 -12.14
N GLY A 92 -18.03 -1.06 -12.93
CA GLY A 92 -18.22 -0.66 -14.33
C GLY A 92 -18.70 0.79 -14.52
N LEU A 93 -18.69 1.60 -13.47
CA LEU A 93 -18.86 3.05 -13.56
C LEU A 93 -17.61 3.69 -14.18
N SER A 94 -17.74 4.91 -14.72
CA SER A 94 -16.65 5.64 -15.42
C SER A 94 -15.37 5.83 -14.62
N GLU A 95 -15.43 5.67 -13.30
CA GLU A 95 -14.29 5.70 -12.38
C GLU A 95 -13.38 4.48 -12.56
N SER A 96 -13.93 3.33 -12.99
CA SER A 96 -13.17 2.07 -13.11
C SER A 96 -12.12 2.05 -14.24
N SER A 97 -12.23 2.96 -15.22
CA SER A 97 -11.37 3.00 -16.41
C SER A 97 -10.29 4.08 -16.40
N ARG A 98 -10.17 4.85 -15.31
CA ARG A 98 -9.12 5.88 -15.18
C ARG A 98 -7.90 5.33 -14.45
N ASP A 99 -6.72 5.83 -14.82
CA ASP A 99 -5.45 5.51 -14.17
C ASP A 99 -5.43 6.01 -12.72
N GLU A 100 -6.00 7.20 -12.49
CA GLU A 100 -6.23 7.77 -11.17
C GLU A 100 -7.69 8.23 -11.04
N ILE A 101 -8.25 8.10 -9.84
CA ILE A 101 -9.61 8.57 -9.53
C ILE A 101 -9.63 9.55 -8.37
N GLU A 102 -10.54 10.52 -8.44
CA GLU A 102 -10.82 11.46 -7.36
C GLU A 102 -12.24 11.21 -6.85
N VAL A 103 -12.38 11.09 -5.52
CA VAL A 103 -13.64 10.80 -4.83
C VAL A 103 -13.94 11.95 -3.87
N SER A 104 -15.01 12.70 -4.11
CA SER A 104 -15.44 13.77 -3.20
C SER A 104 -16.11 13.15 -1.97
N ILE A 105 -15.65 13.58 -0.80
CA ILE A 105 -16.16 13.18 0.51
C ILE A 105 -16.86 14.38 1.14
N LYS A 106 -18.13 14.20 1.51
CA LYS A 106 -19.01 15.26 2.01
C LYS A 106 -19.52 14.94 3.40
N GLY A 107 -19.49 15.93 4.30
CA GLY A 107 -20.03 15.82 5.66
C GLY A 107 -19.28 14.82 6.55
N ILE A 108 -18.04 14.47 6.20
CA ILE A 108 -17.14 13.65 7.01
C ILE A 108 -15.85 14.44 7.20
N HIS A 109 -15.46 14.67 8.46
CA HIS A 109 -14.21 15.34 8.80
C HIS A 109 -13.01 14.46 8.37
N PRO A 110 -11.92 15.04 7.82
CA PRO A 110 -10.76 14.28 7.36
C PRO A 110 -10.19 13.30 8.41
N ASP A 111 -10.07 13.72 9.66
CA ASP A 111 -9.61 12.87 10.77
C ASP A 111 -10.40 11.56 10.92
N ILE A 112 -11.72 11.61 10.78
CA ILE A 112 -12.57 10.40 10.86
C ILE A 112 -12.27 9.46 9.69
N PHE A 113 -12.01 10.02 8.52
CA PHE A 113 -11.64 9.24 7.35
C PHE A 113 -10.24 8.65 7.46
N TRP A 114 -9.29 9.37 8.07
CA TRP A 114 -7.97 8.86 8.40
C TRP A 114 -8.01 7.62 9.31
N ILE A 115 -8.86 7.63 10.34
CA ILE A 115 -9.09 6.47 11.21
C ILE A 115 -9.56 5.27 10.39
N LEU A 116 -10.54 5.47 9.49
CA LEU A 116 -11.05 4.42 8.62
C LEU A 116 -9.94 3.86 7.72
N LEU A 117 -9.17 4.72 7.05
CA LEU A 117 -8.12 4.29 6.13
C LEU A 117 -7.01 3.52 6.87
N ARG A 118 -6.54 4.02 8.00
CA ARG A 118 -5.54 3.34 8.85
C ARG A 118 -5.99 1.94 9.26
N TRP A 119 -7.23 1.81 9.70
CA TRP A 119 -7.82 0.51 10.06
C TRP A 119 -7.91 -0.43 8.85
N LEU A 120 -8.34 0.06 7.68
CA LEU A 120 -8.38 -0.74 6.44
C LEU A 120 -7.00 -1.16 5.94
N TYR A 121 -5.95 -0.40 6.29
CA TYR A 121 -4.56 -0.71 6.00
C TYR A 121 -3.92 -1.65 7.04
N GLY A 122 -4.69 -2.16 8.00
CA GLY A 122 -4.27 -3.19 8.94
C GLY A 122 -3.78 -2.69 10.29
N GLN A 123 -3.88 -1.38 10.57
CA GLN A 123 -3.72 -0.89 11.93
C GLN A 123 -4.88 -1.39 12.82
N SER A 124 -4.62 -1.67 14.09
CA SER A 124 -5.70 -1.97 15.03
C SER A 124 -6.65 -0.77 15.13
N PHE A 125 -7.93 -1.03 15.39
CA PHE A 125 -8.90 0.06 15.53
C PHE A 125 -8.55 0.95 16.73
N GLU A 126 -8.09 0.34 17.82
CA GLU A 126 -7.66 1.02 19.04
C GLU A 126 -6.49 1.97 18.81
N ASP A 127 -5.55 1.62 17.93
CA ASP A 127 -4.40 2.47 17.61
C ASP A 127 -4.76 3.52 16.55
N ALA A 128 -5.61 3.17 15.58
CA ALA A 128 -6.08 4.10 14.56
C ALA A 128 -6.84 5.29 15.17
N VAL A 129 -7.67 5.05 16.18
CA VAL A 129 -8.44 6.09 16.91
C VAL A 129 -7.54 7.00 17.77
N LYS A 130 -6.33 6.56 18.13
CA LYS A 130 -5.38 7.31 18.98
C LYS A 130 -4.29 8.05 18.18
N SER A 131 -4.25 7.84 16.86
CA SER A 131 -3.19 8.34 15.98
C SER A 131 -3.29 9.83 15.71
#